data_AF-A0A5E6NE67-F1
#
_entry.id   AF-A0A5E6NE67-F1
#
_cell.length_a   1.000
_cell.length_b   1.000
_cell.length_c   1.000
_cell.angle_alpha   90.00
_cell.angle_beta   90.00
_cell.angle_gamma   90.00
#
_symmetry.space_group_name_H-M   'P 1'
#
loop_
_entity.id
_entity.type
_entity.pdbx_description
1 polymer ?
#
loop_
_entity_poly.entity_id
_entity_poly.type
_entity_poly.pdbx_seq_one_letter_code
_entity_poly.pdbx_strand_id
1 'polypeptide(L)'
;MRFFIDSQRSQYALQQWEKFTVPDTHEVSPFSKNTYHVFVQLEDDSVIAEVQQPGGKHFTNSTLIQMDKEGNYLVVHGLSLSEIPEASDIKLVFNGHGNDKGLETTIAGRTYRDMLMILLP
;
A
#
# COMPACT_ATOMS: atom_id res chain seq x y z
N MET A 1 -26.66 3.62 5.18
CA MET A 1 -26.06 4.43 6.27
C MET A 1 -24.89 3.75 6.97
N ARG A 2 -24.86 2.42 7.13
CA ARG A 2 -23.72 1.68 7.75
C ARG A 2 -22.38 1.86 7.00
N PHE A 3 -22.36 1.66 5.67
CA PHE A 3 -21.15 1.82 4.84
C PHE A 3 -20.40 3.15 5.02
N PHE A 4 -21.12 4.27 5.14
CA PHE A 4 -20.51 5.59 5.33
C PHE A 4 -19.84 5.75 6.70
N ILE A 5 -20.42 5.15 7.74
CA ILE A 5 -19.86 5.22 9.11
C ILE A 5 -18.60 4.36 9.21
N ASP A 6 -18.60 3.19 8.57
CA ASP A 6 -17.46 2.27 8.59
C ASP A 6 -16.27 2.84 7.80
N SER A 7 -16.54 3.49 6.65
CA SER A 7 -15.52 4.23 5.89
C SER A 7 -14.92 5.40 6.68
N GLN A 8 -15.74 6.19 7.38
CA GLN A 8 -15.22 7.30 8.20
C GLN A 8 -14.36 6.83 9.38
N ARG A 9 -14.75 5.74 10.05
CA ARG A 9 -13.92 5.13 11.11
C ARG A 9 -12.60 4.60 10.59
N SER A 10 -12.63 3.94 9.43
CA SER A 10 -11.44 3.46 8.76
C SER A 10 -10.48 4.59 8.44
N GLN A 11 -10.97 5.66 7.81
CA GLN A 11 -10.16 6.83 7.49
C GLN A 11 -9.54 7.47 8.74
N TYR A 12 -10.32 7.54 9.83
CA TYR A 12 -9.80 8.04 11.12
C TYR A 12 -8.70 7.14 11.68
N ALA A 13 -8.87 5.80 11.62
CA ALA A 13 -7.88 4.84 12.11
C ALA A 13 -6.58 4.88 11.28
N LEU A 14 -6.69 4.91 9.95
CA LEU A 14 -5.52 5.00 9.06
C LEU A 14 -4.75 6.32 9.24
N GLN A 15 -5.43 7.41 9.60
CA GLN A 15 -4.75 8.67 9.94
C GLN A 15 -3.88 8.60 11.20
N GLN A 16 -4.15 7.63 12.09
CA GLN A 16 -3.34 7.41 13.30
C GLN A 16 -2.13 6.52 13.06
N TRP A 17 -2.07 5.79 11.94
CA TRP A 17 -0.91 4.98 11.60
C TRP A 17 0.32 5.86 11.43
N GLU A 18 1.48 5.33 11.79
CA GLU A 18 2.72 6.09 11.66
C GLU A 18 2.97 6.43 10.18
N LYS A 19 3.21 7.71 9.91
CA LYS A 19 3.49 8.20 8.56
C LYS A 19 4.98 8.34 8.41
N PHE A 20 5.53 7.64 7.43
CA PHE A 20 6.96 7.65 7.21
C PHE A 20 7.32 8.71 6.19
N THR A 21 8.28 9.55 6.54
CA THR A 21 8.88 10.48 5.59
C THR A 21 9.72 9.67 4.63
N VAL A 22 9.27 9.53 3.38
CA VAL A 22 10.08 8.90 2.34
C VAL A 22 11.21 9.87 1.99
N PRO A 23 12.50 9.52 2.22
CA PRO A 23 13.61 10.41 1.91
C PRO A 23 13.74 10.59 0.40
N ASP A 24 13.57 11.83 -0.08
CA ASP A 24 13.79 12.23 -1.47
C ASP A 24 15.29 12.24 -1.79
N THR A 25 15.85 11.04 -1.95
CA THR A 25 17.31 10.85 -1.91
C THR A 25 17.91 10.41 -3.23
N HIS A 26 17.11 10.07 -4.24
CA HIS A 26 17.66 9.45 -5.45
C HIS A 26 16.84 9.72 -6.73
N GLU A 27 17.50 10.30 -7.73
CA GLU A 27 17.00 10.38 -9.10
C GLU A 27 16.97 8.99 -9.75
N VAL A 28 15.82 8.64 -10.32
CA VAL A 28 15.67 7.40 -11.08
C VAL A 28 16.16 7.61 -12.52
N SER A 29 16.85 6.61 -13.07
CA SER A 29 17.25 6.62 -14.48
C SER A 29 16.05 6.89 -15.40
N PRO A 30 16.17 7.80 -16.38
CA PRO A 30 15.09 8.16 -17.31
C PRO A 30 14.65 7.00 -18.24
N PHE A 31 15.33 5.86 -18.17
CA PHE A 31 15.02 4.63 -18.90
C PHE A 31 14.22 3.61 -18.08
N SER A 32 13.74 3.99 -16.89
CA SER A 32 12.89 3.09 -16.11
C SER A 32 11.57 2.85 -16.85
N LYS A 33 11.25 1.56 -17.02
CA LYS A 33 10.08 1.05 -17.75
C LYS A 33 8.81 1.77 -17.31
N ASN A 34 7.80 1.81 -18.19
CA ASN A 34 6.45 2.36 -18.01
C ASN A 34 5.63 1.73 -16.84
N THR A 35 6.30 1.12 -15.86
CA THR A 35 5.70 0.44 -14.72
C THR A 35 5.61 1.38 -13.53
N TYR A 36 4.39 1.68 -13.11
CA TYR A 36 4.10 2.43 -11.89
C TYR A 36 3.93 1.45 -10.72
N HIS A 37 4.62 1.71 -9.61
CA HIS A 37 4.57 0.84 -8.43
C HIS A 37 3.57 1.37 -7.41
N VAL A 38 2.67 0.51 -6.93
CA VAL A 38 1.79 0.82 -5.81
C VAL A 38 2.17 -0.09 -4.65
N PHE A 39 2.81 0.49 -3.65
CA PHE A 39 3.17 -0.19 -2.40
C PHE A 39 1.98 -0.12 -1.43
N VAL A 40 1.60 -1.26 -0.86
CA VAL A 40 0.45 -1.41 0.01
C VAL A 40 0.91 -1.89 1.38
N GLN A 41 0.87 -0.98 2.36
CA GLN A 41 1.08 -1.27 3.77
C GLN A 41 -0.20 -1.86 4.38
N LEU A 42 -0.14 -3.11 4.83
CA LEU A 42 -1.31 -3.82 5.36
C LEU A 42 -1.44 -3.76 6.89
N GLU A 43 -0.42 -3.26 7.59
CA GLU A 43 -0.37 -3.14 9.05
C GLU A 43 0.47 -1.93 9.52
N ASP A 44 0.11 -1.40 10.68
CA ASP A 44 0.78 -0.26 11.34
C ASP A 44 2.07 -0.72 12.05
N ASP A 45 3.07 -1.10 11.27
CA ASP A 45 4.37 -1.52 11.75
C ASP A 45 5.49 -0.70 11.09
N SER A 46 6.40 -0.18 11.93
CA SER A 46 7.46 0.72 11.49
C SER A 46 8.56 0.04 10.68
N VAL A 47 8.80 -1.26 10.89
CA VAL A 47 9.72 -2.05 10.08
C VAL A 47 9.16 -2.22 8.67
N ILE A 48 7.87 -2.50 8.56
CA ILE A 48 7.19 -2.62 7.25
C ILE A 48 7.24 -1.31 6.48
N ALA A 49 7.10 -0.18 7.17
CA ALA A 49 7.16 1.11 6.50
C ALA A 49 8.58 1.54 6.09
N GLU A 50 9.60 1.15 6.85
CA GLU A 50 11.00 1.35 6.48
C GLU A 50 11.38 0.52 5.24
N VAL A 51 10.98 -0.76 5.20
CA VAL A 51 11.21 -1.65 4.04
C VAL A 51 10.43 -1.20 2.79
N GLN A 52 9.31 -0.51 2.99
CA GLN A 52 8.49 0.04 1.92
C GLN A 52 8.98 1.37 1.35
N GLN A 53 10.03 1.96 1.91
CA GLN A 53 10.63 3.14 1.31
C GLN A 53 10.97 2.80 -0.15
N PRO A 54 10.40 3.50 -1.15
CA PRO A 54 10.76 3.36 -2.56
C PRO A 54 12.22 3.73 -2.88
N GLY A 55 13.05 3.88 -1.84
CA GLY A 55 14.40 4.42 -1.81
C GLY A 55 15.20 4.01 -3.04
N GLY A 56 15.86 5.00 -3.64
CA GLY A 56 16.83 4.75 -4.70
C GLY A 56 16.25 4.63 -6.10
N LYS A 57 15.30 3.70 -6.31
CA LYS A 57 15.12 3.10 -7.63
C LYS A 57 13.76 3.33 -8.30
N HIS A 58 12.70 3.61 -7.55
CA HIS A 58 11.35 3.81 -8.12
C HIS A 58 10.60 5.00 -7.51
N PHE A 59 11.29 5.83 -6.74
CA PHE A 59 10.72 6.93 -5.97
C PHE A 59 9.75 7.81 -6.78
N THR A 60 10.13 8.23 -7.99
CA THR A 60 9.28 9.10 -8.84
C THR A 60 8.10 8.39 -9.51
N ASN A 61 8.14 7.07 -9.65
CA ASN A 61 7.09 6.26 -10.31
C ASN A 61 6.39 5.34 -9.30
N SER A 62 6.07 5.88 -8.12
CA SER A 62 5.43 5.09 -7.08
C SER A 62 4.45 5.87 -6.21
N THR A 63 3.46 5.14 -5.71
CA THR A 63 2.53 5.56 -4.65
C THR A 63 2.64 4.58 -3.50
N LEU A 64 2.64 5.09 -2.26
CA LEU A 64 2.49 4.29 -1.04
C LEU A 64 1.10 4.53 -0.44
N ILE A 65 0.39 3.45 -0.20
CA ILE A 65 -0.90 3.46 0.49
C ILE A 65 -0.86 2.63 1.78
N GLN A 66 -1.60 3.08 2.78
CA GLN A 66 -1.96 2.30 3.96
C GLN A 66 -3.38 1.79 3.78
N MET A 67 -3.62 0.50 4.05
CA MET A 67 -4.89 -0.15 3.73
C MET A 67 -5.41 -0.99 4.89
N ASP A 68 -6.67 -0.78 5.25
CA ASP A 68 -7.36 -1.52 6.29
C ASP A 68 -7.88 -2.88 5.82
N LYS A 69 -8.52 -3.65 6.72
CA LYS A 69 -8.95 -5.01 6.42
C LYS A 69 -10.03 -5.10 5.35
N GLU A 70 -10.77 -4.01 5.20
CA GLU A 70 -11.93 -3.86 4.36
C GLU A 70 -11.58 -3.24 2.98
N GLY A 71 -10.31 -2.91 2.74
CA GLY A 71 -9.84 -2.33 1.48
C GLY A 71 -9.96 -0.81 1.39
N ASN A 72 -10.41 -0.14 2.45
CA ASN A 72 -10.29 1.32 2.54
C ASN A 72 -8.80 1.66 2.66
N TYR A 73 -8.40 2.77 2.04
CA TYR A 73 -6.99 3.16 2.01
C TYR A 73 -6.78 4.65 2.23
N LEU A 74 -5.55 4.99 2.60
CA LEU A 74 -5.03 6.34 2.69
C LEU A 74 -3.73 6.41 1.88
N VAL A 75 -3.64 7.39 0.99
CA VAL A 75 -2.39 7.70 0.27
C VAL A 75 -1.47 8.47 1.22
N VAL A 76 -0.27 7.96 1.44
CA VAL A 76 0.72 8.59 2.33
C VAL A 76 1.92 9.16 1.56
N HIS A 77 2.13 8.72 0.32
CA HIS A 77 3.15 9.27 -0.58
C HIS A 77 2.76 9.04 -2.05
N GLY A 78 3.13 9.95 -2.95
CA GLY A 78 2.91 9.84 -4.39
C GLY A 78 1.53 10.36 -4.86
N LEU A 79 1.13 9.94 -6.06
CA LEU A 79 -0.14 10.31 -6.67
C LEU A 79 -1.31 9.58 -6.00
N SER A 80 -2.52 10.15 -6.03
CA SER A 80 -3.70 9.36 -5.75
C SER A 80 -3.86 8.24 -6.80
N LEU A 81 -4.47 7.11 -6.42
CA LEU A 81 -4.61 5.97 -7.34
C LEU A 81 -5.35 6.33 -8.64
N SER A 82 -6.25 7.33 -8.59
CA SER A 82 -6.97 7.86 -9.76
C SER A 82 -6.15 8.77 -10.66
N GLU A 83 -5.01 9.29 -10.17
CA GLU A 83 -4.11 10.17 -10.92
C GLU A 83 -2.94 9.39 -11.56
N ILE A 84 -2.81 8.09 -11.27
CA ILE A 84 -1.81 7.25 -11.92
C ILE A 84 -2.14 7.18 -13.43
N PRO A 85 -1.18 7.44 -14.32
CA PRO A 85 -1.44 7.42 -15.76
C PRO A 85 -1.99 6.06 -16.22
N GLU A 86 -3.13 6.07 -16.92
CA GLU A 86 -3.78 4.84 -17.42
C GLU A 86 -2.87 4.01 -18.35
N ALA A 87 -1.95 4.69 -19.04
CA ALA A 87 -1.01 4.03 -19.94
C ALA A 87 0.09 3.25 -19.20
N SER A 88 0.22 3.39 -17.87
CA SER A 88 1.26 2.71 -17.09
C SER A 88 0.90 1.25 -16.79
N ASP A 89 1.90 0.37 -16.87
CA ASP A 89 1.79 -0.96 -16.29
C ASP A 89 1.78 -0.83 -14.77
N ILE A 90 0.77 -1.36 -14.08
CA ILE A 90 0.71 -1.24 -12.62
C ILE A 90 1.29 -2.48 -11.95
N LYS A 91 2.27 -2.28 -11.06
CA LYS A 91 2.75 -3.33 -10.16
C LYS A 91 2.31 -3.04 -8.73
N LEU A 92 1.43 -3.90 -8.21
CA LEU A 92 1.03 -3.90 -6.81
C LEU A 92 2.04 -4.68 -5.97
N VAL A 93 2.47 -4.10 -4.85
CA VAL A 93 3.40 -4.72 -3.90
C VAL A 93 2.77 -4.67 -2.52
N PHE A 94 2.33 -5.81 -2.02
CA PHE A 94 1.73 -5.93 -0.69
C PHE A 94 2.80 -6.27 0.34
N ASN A 95 2.85 -5.48 1.42
CA ASN A 95 3.83 -5.66 2.48
C ASN A 95 3.12 -5.83 3.83
N GLY A 96 3.59 -6.82 4.58
CA GLY A 96 3.14 -7.17 5.91
C GLY A 96 3.84 -8.44 6.37
N HIS A 97 3.80 -8.70 7.66
CA HIS A 97 4.38 -9.87 8.27
C HIS A 97 3.61 -11.12 7.88
N GLY A 98 4.36 -12.13 7.45
CA GLY A 98 3.85 -13.49 7.30
C GLY A 98 3.59 -14.13 8.66
N ASN A 99 2.54 -14.93 8.75
CA ASN A 99 2.29 -15.77 9.91
C ASN A 99 1.76 -17.14 9.47
N ASP A 100 2.41 -18.20 9.96
CA ASP A 100 2.13 -19.61 9.65
C ASP A 100 1.48 -20.34 10.83
N LYS A 101 0.69 -19.65 11.67
CA LYS A 101 -0.07 -20.30 12.75
C LYS A 101 -1.24 -21.12 12.20
N GLY A 102 -0.95 -22.33 11.70
CA GLY A 102 -1.95 -23.31 11.24
C GLY A 102 -1.62 -23.92 9.87
N LEU A 103 -2.66 -24.36 9.15
CA LEU A 103 -2.57 -24.87 7.77
C LEU A 103 -2.69 -23.76 6.70
N GLU A 104 -2.94 -22.51 7.11
CA GLU A 104 -3.10 -21.37 6.20
C GLU A 104 -2.06 -20.29 6.52
N THR A 105 -1.26 -19.93 5.52
CA THR A 105 -0.34 -18.79 5.59
C THR A 105 -1.12 -17.49 5.41
N THR A 106 -0.81 -16.52 6.25
CA THR A 106 -1.43 -15.19 6.22
C THR A 106 -0.39 -14.08 6.08
N ILE A 107 -0.77 -12.94 5.48
CA ILE A 107 0.00 -11.69 5.45
C ILE A 107 -0.78 -10.62 6.21
N ALA A 108 -0.18 -9.99 7.22
CA ALA A 108 -0.86 -9.04 8.11
C ALA A 108 -2.21 -9.57 8.66
N GLY A 109 -2.25 -10.88 8.94
CA GLY A 109 -3.47 -11.58 9.39
C GLY A 109 -4.58 -11.72 8.34
N ARG A 110 -4.24 -11.67 7.05
CA ARG A 110 -5.14 -11.89 5.90
C ARG A 110 -4.76 -13.16 5.15
N THR A 111 -5.76 -13.96 4.81
CA THR A 111 -5.62 -15.10 3.91
C THR A 111 -5.52 -14.64 2.44
N TYR A 112 -5.17 -15.56 1.53
CA TYR A 112 -5.23 -15.24 0.10
C TYR A 112 -6.64 -14.87 -0.37
N ARG A 113 -7.69 -15.40 0.27
CA ARG A 113 -9.08 -15.08 -0.07
C ARG A 113 -9.40 -13.64 0.30
N ASP A 114 -8.98 -13.20 1.47
CA ASP A 114 -9.17 -11.82 1.92
C ASP A 114 -8.47 -10.84 0.97
N MET A 115 -7.27 -11.19 0.51
CA MET A 115 -6.51 -10.39 -0.47
C MET A 115 -7.22 -10.31 -1.83
N LEU A 116 -7.86 -11.39 -2.29
CA LEU A 116 -8.64 -11.39 -3.53
C LEU A 116 -9.89 -10.51 -3.43
N MET A 117 -10.56 -10.50 -2.28
CA MET A 117 -11.77 -9.70 -2.06
C MET A 117 -11.49 -8.20 -2.09
N ILE A 118 -10.27 -7.77 -1.80
CA ILE A 118 -9.87 -6.35 -1.84
C ILE A 118 -9.53 -5.90 -3.26
N LEU A 119 -9.11 -6.84 -4.12
CA LEU A 119 -8.73 -6.57 -5.50
C LEU A 119 -9.90 -6.63 -6.48
N LEU A 120 -11.04 -7.19 -6.07
CA LEU A 120 -12.22 -7.37 -6.90
C LEU A 120 -13.37 -6.50 -6.36
N PRO A 121 -13.97 -5.61 -7.19
CA PRO A 121 -15.11 -4.79 -6.79
C PRO A 121 -16.39 -5.60 -6.57
#